data_AF-A0A661GIQ3-F1
#
_entry.id   AF-A0A661GIQ3-F1
#
_cell.length_a   1.000
_cell.length_b   1.000
_cell.length_c   1.000
_cell.angle_alpha   90.00
_cell.angle_beta   90.00
_cell.angle_gamma   90.00
#
_symmetry.space_group_name_H-M   'P 1'
#
loop_
_entity.id
_entity.type
_entity.pdbx_description
1 polymer ?
#
loop_
_entity_poly.entity_id
_entity_poly.type
_entity_poly.pdbx_seq_one_letter_code
_entity_poly.pdbx_strand_id
1 'polypeptide(L)'
;MQQTLEDFYKVIRAAGVNVSPSDTIETSRTVALVGYADRSILKNAFQVSLAKSETEQDLVAECFEQFFSFDTFSAANDPHSNNTAAASDEANDQQEVKSEQNEVPQAQSELAKMLLEGDTASLAIEMKKAAREVGLTDIWFFTQKSLYAQKIMQKMGLRDLQNDIAAMGKGDCPSSIAQAGELRNAKEYLAEGVKD
;
A
#
# COMPACT_ATOMS: atom_id res chain seq x y z
N MET A 1 15.29 -5.86 -8.62
CA MET A 1 15.45 -7.11 -7.85
C MET A 1 16.59 -7.06 -6.84
N GLN A 2 17.81 -6.61 -7.19
CA GLN A 2 18.90 -6.54 -6.20
C GLN A 2 18.61 -5.58 -5.04
N GLN A 3 18.05 -4.40 -5.34
CA GLN A 3 17.57 -3.46 -4.32
C GLN A 3 16.51 -4.09 -3.38
N THR A 4 15.58 -4.87 -3.94
CA THR A 4 14.52 -5.56 -3.19
C THR A 4 15.08 -6.57 -2.20
N LEU A 5 16.14 -7.30 -2.59
CA LEU A 5 16.84 -8.23 -1.69
C LEU A 5 17.58 -7.49 -0.58
N GLU A 6 18.27 -6.39 -0.90
CA GLU A 6 18.95 -5.57 0.09
C GLU A 6 17.99 -4.99 1.13
N ASP A 7 16.82 -4.54 0.68
CA ASP A 7 15.78 -4.04 1.58
C ASP A 7 15.19 -5.19 2.43
N PHE A 8 14.99 -6.39 1.85
CA PHE A 8 14.57 -7.55 2.62
C PHE A 8 15.59 -7.96 3.71
N TYR A 9 16.90 -7.89 3.43
CA TYR A 9 17.93 -8.17 4.45
C TYR A 9 17.92 -7.15 5.60
N LYS A 10 17.54 -5.89 5.34
CA LYS A 10 17.38 -4.89 6.40
C LYS A 10 16.22 -5.26 7.32
N VAL A 11 15.10 -5.69 6.74
CA VAL A 11 13.94 -6.19 7.50
C VAL A 11 14.37 -7.38 8.36
N ILE A 12 14.98 -8.41 7.79
CA ILE A 12 15.37 -9.59 8.58
C ILE A 12 16.36 -9.25 9.70
N ARG A 13 17.32 -8.34 9.46
CA ARG A 13 18.27 -7.92 10.50
C ARG A 13 17.60 -7.21 11.66
N ALA A 14 16.66 -6.34 11.35
CA ALA A 14 15.95 -5.64 12.40
C ALA A 14 14.98 -6.59 13.15
N ALA A 15 14.65 -7.77 12.57
CA ALA A 15 13.91 -8.88 13.21
C ALA A 15 14.69 -9.58 14.32
N GLY A 16 15.95 -9.18 14.50
CA GLY A 16 16.87 -9.83 15.42
C GLY A 16 17.57 -11.04 14.80
N VAL A 17 17.38 -11.32 13.51
CA VAL A 17 18.09 -12.40 12.82
C VAL A 17 19.45 -11.87 12.35
N ASN A 18 20.53 -12.53 12.76
CA ASN A 18 21.88 -12.06 12.48
C ASN A 18 22.37 -12.49 11.08
N VAL A 19 22.12 -11.63 10.08
CA VAL A 19 22.50 -11.86 8.67
C VAL A 19 23.93 -11.37 8.38
N SER A 20 24.84 -12.31 8.16
CA SER A 20 26.24 -12.04 7.82
C SER A 20 26.43 -11.68 6.33
N PRO A 21 27.56 -11.06 5.93
CA PRO A 21 27.88 -10.83 4.53
C PRO A 21 27.94 -12.13 3.70
N SER A 22 28.41 -13.22 4.30
CA SER A 22 28.46 -14.54 3.64
C SER A 22 27.06 -15.06 3.35
N ASP A 23 26.15 -14.96 4.32
CA ASP A 23 24.75 -15.38 4.21
C ASP A 23 24.08 -14.61 3.04
N THR A 24 24.37 -13.31 2.93
CA THR A 24 23.85 -12.44 1.86
C THR A 24 24.28 -12.92 0.46
N ILE A 25 25.55 -13.30 0.31
CA ILE A 25 26.11 -13.83 -0.95
C ILE A 25 25.51 -15.20 -1.28
N GLU A 26 25.40 -16.07 -0.27
CA GLU A 26 24.83 -17.40 -0.40
C GLU A 26 23.36 -17.32 -0.81
N THR A 27 22.55 -16.56 -0.09
CA THR A 27 21.14 -16.35 -0.43
C THR A 27 20.97 -15.79 -1.84
N SER A 28 21.79 -14.82 -2.26
CA SER A 28 21.75 -14.29 -3.62
C SER A 28 21.96 -15.37 -4.69
N ARG A 29 22.90 -16.31 -4.46
CA ARG A 29 23.13 -17.45 -5.36
C ARG A 29 21.98 -18.45 -5.31
N THR A 30 21.48 -18.77 -4.12
CA THR A 30 20.36 -19.70 -3.94
C THR A 30 19.11 -19.18 -4.65
N VAL A 31 18.79 -17.90 -4.52
CA VAL A 31 17.66 -17.26 -5.20
C VAL A 31 17.85 -17.30 -6.72
N ALA A 32 19.08 -17.10 -7.23
CA ALA A 32 19.36 -17.22 -8.66
C ALA A 32 19.17 -18.65 -9.20
N LEU A 33 19.35 -19.67 -8.37
CA LEU A 33 19.15 -21.09 -8.73
C LEU A 33 17.67 -21.50 -8.67
N VAL A 34 16.97 -21.09 -7.61
CA VAL A 34 15.57 -21.46 -7.37
C VAL A 34 14.63 -20.66 -8.28
N GLY A 35 14.99 -19.42 -8.60
CA GLY A 35 14.16 -18.49 -9.34
C GLY A 35 13.01 -17.92 -8.49
N TYR A 36 12.09 -17.22 -9.16
CA TYR A 36 11.00 -16.47 -8.53
C TYR A 36 9.61 -17.03 -8.85
N ALA A 37 9.53 -18.15 -9.57
CA ALA A 37 8.27 -18.69 -10.07
C ALA A 37 7.39 -19.27 -8.95
N ASP A 38 8.00 -19.94 -7.99
CA ASP A 38 7.30 -20.54 -6.86
C ASP A 38 7.65 -19.81 -5.56
N ARG A 39 6.64 -19.13 -5.00
CA ARG A 39 6.74 -18.39 -3.74
C ARG A 39 7.13 -19.29 -2.57
N SER A 40 6.62 -20.53 -2.54
CA SER A 40 6.89 -21.45 -1.44
C SER A 40 8.35 -21.91 -1.44
N ILE A 41 8.89 -22.23 -2.62
CA ILE A 41 10.29 -22.64 -2.77
C ILE A 41 11.22 -21.46 -2.46
N LEU A 42 10.86 -20.26 -2.93
CA LEU A 42 11.61 -19.04 -2.62
C LEU A 42 11.66 -18.78 -1.11
N LYS A 43 10.51 -18.87 -0.40
CA LYS A 43 10.46 -18.73 1.05
C LYS A 43 11.36 -19.74 1.76
N ASN A 44 11.27 -21.01 1.38
CA ASN A 44 12.09 -22.07 1.97
C ASN A 44 13.59 -21.81 1.72
N ALA A 45 13.95 -21.33 0.54
CA ALA A 45 15.33 -20.96 0.21
C ALA A 45 15.86 -19.84 1.12
N PHE A 46 15.04 -18.84 1.44
CA PHE A 46 15.41 -17.79 2.40
C PHE A 46 15.55 -18.33 3.82
N GLN A 47 14.61 -19.15 4.29
CA GLN A 47 14.69 -19.76 5.63
C GLN A 47 15.96 -20.59 5.79
N VAL A 48 16.30 -21.42 4.80
CA VAL A 48 17.50 -22.29 4.88
C VAL A 48 18.80 -21.51 4.78
N SER A 49 18.86 -20.45 3.95
CA SER A 49 20.11 -19.70 3.74
C SER A 49 20.39 -18.63 4.79
N LEU A 50 19.37 -18.13 5.49
CA LEU A 50 19.53 -17.00 6.43
C LEU A 50 19.41 -17.39 7.90
N ALA A 51 18.67 -18.43 8.23
CA ALA A 51 18.40 -18.80 9.62
C ALA A 51 19.37 -19.87 10.12
N LYS A 52 19.82 -19.71 11.37
CA LYS A 52 20.73 -20.64 12.07
C LYS A 52 20.02 -21.51 13.10
N SER A 53 18.75 -21.21 13.39
CA SER A 53 17.87 -21.98 14.29
C SER A 53 16.45 -22.04 13.75
N GLU A 54 15.64 -22.97 14.26
CA GLU A 54 14.21 -23.06 13.92
C GLU A 54 13.46 -21.77 14.29
N THR A 55 13.79 -21.14 15.42
CA THR A 55 13.18 -19.85 15.81
C THR A 55 13.46 -18.74 14.81
N GLU A 56 14.66 -18.71 14.23
CA GLU A 56 15.01 -17.76 13.17
C GLU A 56 14.31 -18.11 11.86
N GLN A 57 14.07 -19.39 11.56
CA GLN A 57 13.32 -19.80 10.37
C GLN A 57 11.88 -19.30 10.41
N ASP A 58 11.24 -19.35 11.58
CA ASP A 58 9.88 -18.83 11.76
C ASP A 58 9.83 -17.31 11.55
N LEU A 59 10.78 -16.58 12.14
CA LEU A 59 10.90 -15.12 11.96
C LEU A 59 11.15 -14.74 10.49
N VAL A 60 12.04 -15.46 9.80
CA VAL A 60 12.31 -15.24 8.38
C VAL A 60 11.07 -15.52 7.53
N ALA A 61 10.30 -16.57 7.84
CA ALA A 61 9.05 -16.86 7.13
C ALA A 61 7.99 -15.77 7.35
N GLU A 62 7.80 -15.30 8.58
CA GLU A 62 6.86 -14.22 8.88
C GLU A 62 7.25 -12.94 8.15
N CYS A 63 8.54 -12.56 8.24
CA CYS A 63 9.09 -11.41 7.53
C CYS A 63 8.90 -11.55 6.01
N PHE A 64 9.11 -12.75 5.46
CA PHE A 64 8.91 -13.01 4.03
C PHE A 64 7.45 -12.80 3.62
N GLU A 65 6.50 -13.36 4.36
CA GLU A 65 5.09 -13.20 4.01
C GLU A 65 4.65 -11.74 4.09
N GLN A 66 5.07 -11.01 5.12
CA GLN A 66 4.72 -9.61 5.30
C GLN A 66 5.43 -8.68 4.31
N PHE A 67 6.68 -8.95 3.95
CA PHE A 67 7.44 -8.12 3.00
C PHE A 67 6.94 -8.31 1.56
N PHE A 68 6.66 -9.56 1.17
CA PHE A 68 6.24 -9.89 -0.19
C PHE A 68 4.71 -9.98 -0.37
N SER A 69 3.89 -9.76 0.67
CA SER A 69 2.42 -9.66 0.53
C SER A 69 2.02 -8.44 -0.30
N PHE A 70 2.73 -7.32 -0.12
CA PHE A 70 2.46 -6.06 -0.83
C PHE A 70 2.73 -6.12 -2.34
N ASP A 71 3.59 -7.03 -2.81
CA ASP A 71 3.87 -7.21 -4.23
C ASP A 71 2.81 -8.02 -4.99
N THR A 72 1.81 -8.60 -4.30
CA THR A 72 0.65 -9.21 -4.98
C THR A 72 -0.18 -8.20 -5.76
N PHE A 73 -0.10 -6.90 -5.42
CA PHE A 73 -0.65 -5.80 -6.22
C PHE A 73 0.27 -5.34 -7.37
N SER A 74 1.54 -5.78 -7.39
CA SER A 74 2.52 -5.48 -8.44
C SER A 74 2.48 -6.50 -9.57
N ALA A 75 2.18 -7.77 -9.25
CA ALA A 75 2.00 -8.85 -10.23
C ALA A 75 0.77 -8.64 -11.15
N ALA A 76 -0.16 -7.74 -10.79
CA ALA A 76 -1.26 -7.32 -11.66
C ALA A 76 -0.84 -6.32 -12.76
N ASN A 77 0.43 -5.87 -12.78
CA ASN A 77 0.96 -4.90 -13.76
C ASN A 77 1.97 -5.52 -14.75
N ASP A 78 1.91 -6.83 -15.01
CA ASP A 78 2.63 -7.43 -16.13
C ASP A 78 1.75 -7.45 -17.40
N PRO A 79 2.02 -6.62 -18.42
CA PRO A 79 1.20 -6.54 -19.64
C PRO A 79 1.34 -7.75 -20.58
N HIS A 80 1.98 -8.85 -20.17
CA HIS A 80 2.22 -10.04 -21.00
C HIS A 80 1.63 -11.36 -20.50
N SER A 81 0.66 -11.36 -19.57
CA SER A 81 -0.11 -12.58 -19.27
C SER A 81 -1.38 -12.69 -20.13
N ASN A 82 -1.23 -13.22 -21.35
CA ASN A 82 -2.34 -13.64 -22.21
C ASN A 82 -2.64 -15.14 -22.00
N ASN A 83 -3.69 -15.47 -21.24
CA ASN A 83 -4.73 -16.47 -21.60
C ASN A 83 -5.73 -16.66 -20.44
N THR A 84 -7.00 -16.23 -20.49
CA THR A 84 -8.20 -16.65 -21.28
C THR A 84 -9.07 -17.71 -20.59
N ALA A 85 -10.37 -17.35 -20.45
CA ALA A 85 -11.59 -18.13 -20.18
C ALA A 85 -11.85 -18.57 -18.71
N ALA A 86 -13.05 -18.40 -18.12
CA ALA A 86 -14.43 -18.28 -18.63
C ALA A 86 -15.25 -17.38 -17.67
N ALA A 87 -15.99 -16.36 -18.10
CA ALA A 87 -17.31 -16.36 -18.76
C ALA A 87 -18.49 -16.82 -17.86
N SER A 88 -19.26 -15.83 -17.37
CA SER A 88 -20.74 -15.81 -17.32
C SER A 88 -21.17 -14.42 -16.81
N ASP A 89 -21.57 -13.45 -17.64
CA ASP A 89 -22.84 -13.24 -18.37
C ASP A 89 -23.91 -12.48 -17.57
N GLU A 90 -24.46 -11.46 -18.25
CA GLU A 90 -25.73 -10.73 -18.02
C GLU A 90 -25.85 -9.77 -16.81
N ALA A 91 -26.46 -8.58 -16.88
CA ALA A 91 -26.98 -7.73 -17.96
C ALA A 91 -27.42 -6.39 -17.33
N ASN A 92 -27.40 -5.33 -18.15
CA ASN A 92 -28.33 -4.17 -18.13
C ASN A 92 -28.30 -3.20 -16.93
N ASP A 93 -27.91 -1.94 -17.13
CA ASP A 93 -28.85 -0.90 -17.61
C ASP A 93 -28.11 0.42 -17.89
N GLN A 94 -28.48 1.03 -19.00
CA GLN A 94 -27.98 2.33 -19.43
C GLN A 94 -28.66 3.42 -18.61
N GLN A 95 -27.89 4.32 -18.01
CA GLN A 95 -28.39 5.67 -17.76
C GLN A 95 -27.25 6.69 -17.82
N GLU A 96 -27.07 7.22 -19.03
CA GLU A 96 -26.55 8.56 -19.23
C GLU A 96 -27.45 9.55 -18.48
N VAL A 97 -26.87 10.28 -17.54
CA VAL A 97 -27.46 11.52 -17.05
C VAL A 97 -26.37 12.59 -17.08
N LYS A 98 -26.33 13.33 -18.20
CA LYS A 98 -25.82 14.70 -18.21
C LYS A 98 -26.74 15.54 -17.33
N SER A 99 -26.23 16.00 -16.20
CA SER A 99 -26.71 17.17 -15.49
C SER A 99 -25.47 18.03 -15.22
N GLU A 100 -25.19 18.97 -16.11
CA GLU A 100 -25.54 20.38 -15.93
C GLU A 100 -24.87 21.00 -14.70
N GLN A 101 -24.00 21.95 -15.03
CA GLN A 101 -23.26 22.85 -14.17
C GLN A 101 -24.11 23.34 -13.00
N ASN A 102 -23.78 22.86 -11.81
CA ASN A 102 -24.05 23.57 -10.57
C ASN A 102 -22.68 23.77 -9.93
N GLU A 103 -22.36 24.99 -9.53
CA GLU A 103 -21.11 25.34 -8.87
C GLU A 103 -21.04 24.60 -7.53
N VAL A 104 -20.54 23.36 -7.56
CA VAL A 104 -20.27 22.56 -6.37
C VAL A 104 -19.04 23.19 -5.71
N PRO A 105 -19.04 23.42 -4.38
CA PRO A 105 -17.84 23.81 -3.66
C PRO A 105 -16.79 22.73 -3.88
N GLN A 106 -15.90 22.94 -4.85
CA GLN A 106 -14.92 21.94 -5.18
C GLN A 106 -13.91 21.90 -4.05
N ALA A 107 -13.79 20.73 -3.42
CA ALA A 107 -12.66 20.45 -2.57
C ALA A 107 -11.39 20.70 -3.39
N GLN A 108 -10.53 21.58 -2.89
CA GLN A 108 -9.42 22.13 -3.67
C GLN A 108 -8.17 21.26 -3.53
N SER A 109 -8.05 20.54 -2.42
CA SER A 109 -6.95 19.64 -2.18
C SER A 109 -6.95 18.43 -3.13
N GLU A 110 -5.76 18.06 -3.59
CA GLU A 110 -5.52 16.89 -4.45
C GLU A 110 -6.11 15.61 -3.83
N LEU A 111 -5.92 15.45 -2.51
CA LEU A 111 -6.42 14.31 -1.75
C LEU A 111 -7.95 14.25 -1.70
N ALA A 112 -8.62 15.40 -1.60
CA ALA A 112 -10.08 15.42 -1.60
C ALA A 112 -10.67 15.04 -2.96
N LYS A 113 -10.01 15.46 -4.06
CA LYS A 113 -10.41 15.07 -5.41
C LYS A 113 -10.29 13.56 -5.60
N MET A 114 -9.14 12.99 -5.25
CA MET A 114 -8.91 11.54 -5.34
C MET A 114 -9.93 10.75 -4.50
N LEU A 115 -10.32 11.25 -3.32
CA LEU A 115 -11.32 10.60 -2.47
C LEU A 115 -12.75 10.72 -3.00
N LEU A 116 -13.12 11.86 -3.61
CA LEU A 116 -14.44 12.07 -4.21
C LEU A 116 -14.61 11.31 -5.52
N GLU A 117 -13.56 11.23 -6.32
CA GLU A 117 -13.53 10.48 -7.58
C GLU A 117 -13.42 8.97 -7.36
N GLY A 118 -13.05 8.53 -6.14
CA GLY A 118 -12.88 7.12 -5.81
C GLY A 118 -11.68 6.48 -6.50
N ASP A 119 -10.68 7.26 -6.88
CA ASP A 119 -9.49 6.79 -7.60
C ASP A 119 -8.51 6.10 -6.65
N THR A 120 -8.79 4.82 -6.37
CA THR A 120 -7.98 3.97 -5.50
C THR A 120 -6.58 3.72 -6.06
N ALA A 121 -6.40 3.76 -7.38
CA ALA A 121 -5.11 3.54 -8.02
C ALA A 121 -4.17 4.74 -7.79
N SER A 122 -4.66 5.96 -8.01
CA SER A 122 -3.90 7.18 -7.73
C SER A 122 -3.62 7.35 -6.23
N LEU A 123 -4.58 7.02 -5.36
CA LEU A 123 -4.37 7.01 -3.90
C LEU A 123 -3.24 6.05 -3.50
N ALA A 124 -3.19 4.84 -4.07
CA ALA A 124 -2.14 3.87 -3.76
C ALA A 124 -0.75 4.33 -4.22
N ILE A 125 -0.66 5.00 -5.38
CA ILE A 125 0.59 5.57 -5.89
C ILE A 125 1.08 6.70 -4.98
N GLU A 126 0.20 7.65 -4.64
CA GLU A 126 0.57 8.80 -3.80
C GLU A 126 0.89 8.35 -2.37
N MET A 127 0.19 7.35 -1.85
CA MET A 127 0.51 6.71 -0.56
C MET A 127 1.91 6.08 -0.57
N LYS A 128 2.27 5.30 -1.61
CA LYS A 128 3.62 4.70 -1.73
C LYS A 128 4.71 5.76 -1.81
N LYS A 129 4.46 6.83 -2.55
CA LYS A 129 5.38 7.98 -2.65
C LYS A 129 5.54 8.68 -1.29
N ALA A 130 4.44 8.99 -0.61
CA ALA A 130 4.44 9.61 0.71
C ALA A 130 5.14 8.73 1.76
N ALA A 131 4.92 7.41 1.74
CA ALA A 131 5.61 6.46 2.62
C ALA A 131 7.13 6.48 2.40
N ARG A 132 7.58 6.50 1.13
CA ARG A 132 9.01 6.61 0.80
C ARG A 132 9.63 7.92 1.30
N GLU A 133 8.91 9.03 1.16
CA GLU A 133 9.38 10.35 1.63
C GLU A 133 9.43 10.47 3.16
N VAL A 134 8.54 9.80 3.87
CA VAL A 134 8.57 9.73 5.34
C VAL A 134 9.75 8.88 5.84
N GLY A 135 10.47 8.21 4.94
CA GLY A 135 11.60 7.33 5.27
C GLY A 135 11.14 5.98 5.81
N LEU A 136 9.93 5.55 5.40
CA LEU A 136 9.29 4.32 5.85
C LEU A 136 9.86 3.10 5.11
N THR A 137 11.17 2.88 5.25
CA THR A 137 11.82 1.64 4.77
C THR A 137 11.71 0.54 5.84
N ASP A 138 11.37 0.88 7.09
CA ASP A 138 11.48 -0.01 8.24
C ASP A 138 10.36 0.25 9.29
N ILE A 139 9.19 -0.41 9.19
CA ILE A 139 8.23 -0.44 10.30
C ILE A 139 8.48 -1.69 11.15
N TRP A 140 9.00 -1.47 12.36
CA TRP A 140 9.48 -2.52 13.26
C TRP A 140 8.57 -2.85 14.44
N PHE A 141 7.63 -1.97 14.80
CA PHE A 141 6.82 -2.13 16.00
C PHE A 141 5.38 -1.64 15.82
N PHE A 142 4.41 -2.39 16.34
CA PHE A 142 2.97 -2.11 16.25
C PHE A 142 2.58 -0.73 16.84
N THR A 143 3.31 -0.24 17.84
CA THR A 143 3.10 1.08 18.45
C THR A 143 3.48 2.24 17.53
N GLN A 144 4.28 1.98 16.50
CA GLN A 144 4.72 2.99 15.53
C GLN A 144 3.76 3.07 14.31
N LYS A 145 2.90 2.05 14.09
CA LYS A 145 1.95 2.03 12.97
C LYS A 145 1.03 3.25 12.96
N SER A 146 0.47 3.65 14.10
CA SER A 146 -0.43 4.82 14.18
C SER A 146 0.30 6.13 13.89
N LEU A 147 1.51 6.30 14.42
CA LEU A 147 2.33 7.48 14.21
C LEU A 147 2.76 7.62 12.74
N TYR A 148 3.13 6.51 12.10
CA TYR A 148 3.52 6.52 10.69
C TYR A 148 2.34 6.69 9.76
N ALA A 149 1.20 6.04 10.02
CA ALA A 149 -0.03 6.27 9.26
C ALA A 149 -0.40 7.76 9.27
N GLN A 150 -0.30 8.41 10.43
CA GLN A 150 -0.53 9.84 10.54
C GLN A 150 0.48 10.67 9.72
N LYS A 151 1.78 10.33 9.76
CA LYS A 151 2.82 11.04 8.98
C LYS A 151 2.63 10.85 7.47
N ILE A 152 2.27 9.66 7.02
CA ILE A 152 1.99 9.35 5.60
C ILE A 152 0.80 10.18 5.14
N MET A 153 -0.31 10.15 5.88
CA MET A 153 -1.49 10.95 5.56
C MET A 153 -1.17 12.46 5.57
N GLN A 154 -0.37 12.94 6.53
CA GLN A 154 0.10 14.33 6.54
C GLN A 154 0.86 14.69 5.26
N LYS A 155 1.72 13.80 4.79
CA LYS A 155 2.45 13.97 3.52
C LYS A 155 1.56 13.92 2.29
N MET A 156 0.52 13.09 2.30
CA MET A 156 -0.51 13.04 1.25
C MET A 156 -1.42 14.29 1.21
N GLY A 157 -1.29 15.23 2.16
CA GLY A 157 -2.10 16.45 2.18
C GLY A 157 -3.30 16.41 3.13
N LEU A 158 -3.28 15.55 4.17
CA LEU A 158 -4.36 15.47 5.18
C LEU A 158 -4.73 16.82 5.79
N ARG A 159 -3.75 17.73 5.96
CA ARG A 159 -4.01 19.05 6.55
C ARG A 159 -4.87 19.93 5.63
N ASP A 160 -4.65 19.87 4.34
CA ASP A 160 -5.40 20.65 3.35
C ASP A 160 -6.81 20.06 3.18
N LEU A 161 -6.92 18.72 3.16
CA LEU A 161 -8.21 18.03 3.22
C LEU A 161 -9.02 18.41 4.48
N GLN A 162 -8.38 18.51 5.65
CA GLN A 162 -9.05 18.94 6.88
C GLN A 162 -9.52 20.39 6.82
N ASN A 163 -8.75 21.28 6.19
CA ASN A 163 -9.14 22.66 5.97
C ASN A 163 -10.35 22.75 5.03
N ASP A 164 -10.36 21.96 3.95
CA ASP A 164 -11.47 21.85 3.01
C ASP A 164 -12.75 21.38 3.71
N ILE A 165 -12.67 20.30 4.50
CA ILE A 165 -13.79 19.77 5.28
C ILE A 165 -14.31 20.82 6.28
N ALA A 166 -13.41 21.55 6.95
CA ALA A 166 -13.77 22.57 7.92
C ALA A 166 -14.41 23.81 7.25
N ALA A 167 -13.95 24.19 6.06
CA ALA A 167 -14.52 25.28 5.29
C ALA A 167 -15.92 24.91 4.78
N MET A 168 -16.07 23.71 4.21
CA MET A 168 -17.35 23.20 3.72
C MET A 168 -18.39 22.99 4.82
N GLY A 169 -17.95 22.61 6.02
CA GLY A 169 -18.84 22.42 7.18
C GLY A 169 -19.27 23.71 7.89
N LYS A 170 -18.64 24.86 7.59
CA LYS A 170 -19.02 26.17 8.17
C LYS A 170 -20.05 26.92 7.32
N GLY A 171 -20.23 26.53 6.06
CA GLY A 171 -21.20 27.15 5.17
C GLY A 171 -22.64 26.71 5.48
N ASP A 172 -23.61 27.59 5.26
CA ASP A 172 -25.04 27.30 5.44
C ASP A 172 -25.64 26.47 4.29
N CYS A 173 -24.83 26.07 3.31
CA CYS A 173 -25.29 25.33 2.14
C CYS A 173 -25.43 23.83 2.45
N PRO A 174 -26.64 23.23 2.32
CA PRO A 174 -26.86 21.82 2.66
C PRO A 174 -26.01 20.83 1.87
N SER A 175 -25.73 21.12 0.58
CA SER A 175 -24.90 20.26 -0.27
C SER A 175 -23.42 20.26 0.16
N SER A 176 -22.89 21.43 0.53
CA SER A 176 -21.54 21.58 1.08
C SER A 176 -21.36 20.78 2.38
N ILE A 177 -22.38 20.82 3.25
CA ILE A 177 -22.38 20.07 4.51
C ILE A 177 -22.40 18.57 4.24
N ALA A 178 -23.20 18.11 3.27
CA ALA A 178 -23.27 16.70 2.87
C ALA A 178 -21.93 16.19 2.31
N GLN A 179 -21.31 16.93 1.40
CA GLN A 179 -20.00 16.60 0.81
C GLN A 179 -18.87 16.59 1.85
N ALA A 180 -18.91 17.51 2.83
CA ALA A 180 -18.01 17.46 3.98
C ALA A 180 -18.20 16.20 4.84
N GLY A 181 -19.42 15.66 4.91
CA GLY A 181 -19.72 14.38 5.55
C GLY A 181 -19.09 13.21 4.79
N GLU A 182 -19.27 13.16 3.47
CA GLU A 182 -18.68 12.14 2.60
C GLU A 182 -17.14 12.12 2.70
N LEU A 183 -16.51 13.29 2.64
CA LEU A 183 -15.06 13.42 2.79
C LEU A 183 -14.55 12.99 4.17
N ARG A 184 -15.34 13.18 5.24
CA ARG A 184 -14.96 12.68 6.58
C ARG A 184 -14.94 11.16 6.63
N ASN A 185 -15.96 10.52 6.05
CA ASN A 185 -16.05 9.06 5.98
C ASN A 185 -14.93 8.49 5.10
N ALA A 186 -14.68 9.08 3.93
CA ALA A 186 -13.61 8.67 3.03
C ALA A 186 -12.23 8.83 3.68
N LYS A 187 -12.01 9.90 4.45
CA LYS A 187 -10.79 10.10 5.24
C LYS A 187 -10.62 9.03 6.33
N GLU A 188 -11.69 8.63 7.01
CA GLU A 188 -11.64 7.54 8.00
C GLU A 188 -11.30 6.20 7.34
N TYR A 189 -11.92 5.89 6.20
CA TYR A 189 -11.62 4.69 5.42
C TYR A 189 -10.15 4.64 4.97
N LEU A 190 -9.62 5.77 4.45
CA LEU A 190 -8.20 5.88 4.10
C LEU A 190 -7.30 5.68 5.33
N ALA A 191 -7.67 6.23 6.48
CA ALA A 191 -6.89 6.09 7.71
C ALA A 191 -6.86 4.65 8.25
N GLU A 192 -7.85 3.83 7.91
CA GLU A 192 -7.88 2.40 8.23
C GLU A 192 -7.01 1.62 7.24
N GLY A 193 -7.17 1.85 5.94
CA GLY A 193 -6.35 1.19 4.90
C GLY A 193 -4.85 1.51 4.94
N VAL A 194 -4.43 2.62 5.55
CA VAL A 194 -3.01 2.94 5.77
C VAL A 194 -2.44 2.22 7.00
N LYS A 195 -3.28 1.74 7.93
CA LYS A 195 -2.84 1.02 9.13
C LYS A 195 -2.66 -0.48 8.91
N ASP A 196 -3.45 -1.04 7.99
CA ASP A 196 -3.41 -2.44 7.58
C ASP A 196 -2.11 -2.76 6.82
#